data_AF-A0A1B8TBZ9-F1
#
_entry.id   AF-A0A1B8TBZ9-F1
#
_cell.length_a   1.000
_cell.length_b   1.000
_cell.length_c   1.000
_cell.angle_alpha   90.00
_cell.angle_beta   90.00
_cell.angle_gamma   90.00
#
_symmetry.space_group_name_H-M   'P 1'
#
loop_
_entity.id
_entity.type
_entity.pdbx_description
1 polymer ?
#
loop_
_entity_poly.entity_id
_entity_poly.type
_entity_poly.pdbx_seq_one_letter_code
_entity_poly.pdbx_strand_id
1 'polypeptide(L)'
;MLYVDDIQHTHPEFLQKFISLCDGTRRIEGVWKGRTKTYDMRGKKFCVVMSGNPYTESGDVFKIPDMLANRADIYNLGDTLGGMQEAFALSYIENSLTSNPVLAPLATRDMADVYRFVAKAEGKPFSANELSHTYSAAEINEITSTLERLMQVRDVVGRVNQQYIVSAAQADAYRTEPPFKLQGSYRNMNKMAEKISSVMNDAELLQLIADHYQGESQLLTTGAEENLLKLAELRGNQTPEQAERWTQIKRDFMRNKAMGGSDSDVGGRVVAQLNDLVESVRGLSAGKPAGEVPCVPWEQLLAGLDNLGKVQPQVEVSVQPTPQKGVQEVLIRLADTLENSFVPLMRAMDKKIDIDLGTNRKMNEMADQLRGLGHLLGAPHGAPEVSQE
;
A
#
# COMPACT_ATOMS: atom_id res chain seq x y z
N MET A 1 5.29 -7.01 -35.04
CA MET A 1 4.93 -6.86 -33.63
C MET A 1 5.91 -5.88 -33.03
N LEU A 2 5.44 -4.95 -32.19
CA LEU A 2 6.28 -4.06 -31.39
C LEU A 2 6.08 -4.45 -29.93
N TYR A 3 7.17 -4.74 -29.23
CA TYR A 3 7.16 -5.02 -27.80
C TYR A 3 7.80 -3.83 -27.09
N VAL A 4 7.04 -3.23 -26.16
CA VAL A 4 7.49 -2.12 -25.33
C VAL A 4 7.53 -2.62 -23.90
N ASP A 5 8.74 -2.90 -23.43
CA ASP A 5 8.95 -3.34 -22.05
C ASP A 5 9.13 -2.16 -21.11
N ASP A 6 8.95 -2.43 -19.82
CA ASP A 6 9.15 -1.48 -18.72
C ASP A 6 8.40 -0.14 -18.90
N ILE A 7 7.12 -0.21 -19.30
CA ILE A 7 6.32 0.99 -19.55
C ILE A 7 6.19 1.91 -18.32
N GLN A 8 6.42 1.40 -17.11
CA GLN A 8 6.44 2.18 -15.87
C GLN A 8 7.56 3.24 -15.82
N HIS A 9 8.59 3.11 -16.65
CA HIS A 9 9.69 4.09 -16.77
C HIS A 9 9.47 5.07 -17.92
N THR A 10 8.36 4.93 -18.66
CA THR A 10 8.04 5.82 -19.78
C THR A 10 7.17 6.99 -19.34
N HIS A 11 7.29 8.12 -20.04
CA HIS A 11 6.40 9.25 -19.83
C HIS A 11 4.98 8.90 -20.31
N PRO A 12 3.90 9.28 -19.61
CA PRO A 12 2.53 8.96 -20.03
C PRO A 12 2.19 9.42 -21.46
N GLU A 13 2.75 10.54 -21.91
CA GLU A 13 2.58 11.02 -23.29
C GLU A 13 3.13 10.06 -24.34
N PHE A 14 4.20 9.30 -24.03
CA PHE A 14 4.71 8.29 -24.94
C PHE A 14 3.66 7.19 -25.17
N LEU A 15 3.03 6.72 -24.09
CA LEU A 15 1.98 5.70 -24.16
C LEU A 15 0.74 6.20 -24.91
N GLN A 16 0.38 7.47 -24.72
CA GLN A 16 -0.76 8.08 -25.43
C GLN A 16 -0.60 8.06 -26.96
N LYS A 17 0.64 8.09 -27.49
CA LYS A 17 0.87 8.02 -28.94
C LYS A 17 0.36 6.72 -29.58
N PHE A 18 0.16 5.66 -28.79
CA PHE A 18 -0.34 4.38 -29.28
C PHE A 18 -1.87 4.32 -29.36
N ILE A 19 -2.60 5.26 -28.75
CA ILE A 19 -4.09 5.29 -28.78
C ILE A 19 -4.61 5.33 -30.23
N SER A 20 -3.93 6.10 -31.09
CA SER A 20 -4.26 6.26 -32.51
C SER A 20 -4.15 4.96 -33.33
N LEU A 21 -3.41 3.96 -32.85
CA LEU A 21 -3.36 2.62 -33.46
C LEU A 21 -4.59 1.77 -33.12
N CYS A 22 -5.21 2.03 -31.97
CA CYS A 22 -6.42 1.37 -31.54
C CYS A 22 -7.67 2.01 -32.16
N ASP A 23 -7.61 3.29 -32.53
CA ASP A 23 -8.70 4.00 -33.20
C ASP A 23 -8.82 3.63 -34.70
N GLY A 24 -9.97 3.95 -35.30
CA GLY A 24 -10.30 3.59 -36.70
C GLY A 24 -9.34 4.15 -37.76
N THR A 25 -8.54 5.16 -37.44
CA THR A 25 -7.54 5.71 -38.37
C THR A 25 -6.33 4.80 -38.53
N ARG A 26 -5.99 4.00 -37.50
CA ARG A 26 -4.82 3.11 -37.41
C ARG A 26 -3.54 3.75 -37.95
N ARG A 27 -3.25 4.98 -37.49
CA ARG A 27 -2.06 5.76 -37.88
C ARG A 27 -1.19 6.02 -36.67
N ILE A 28 0.11 6.07 -36.86
CA ILE A 28 1.05 6.46 -35.80
C ILE A 28 2.06 7.48 -36.34
N GLU A 29 2.40 8.46 -35.51
CA GLU A 29 3.41 9.46 -35.83
C GLU A 29 4.78 9.01 -35.33
N GLY A 30 5.82 9.29 -36.10
CA GLY A 30 7.20 9.02 -35.71
C GLY A 30 8.17 9.95 -36.41
N VAL A 31 9.40 9.99 -35.91
CA VAL A 31 10.50 10.73 -36.53
C VAL A 31 11.50 9.74 -37.11
N TRP A 32 11.80 9.87 -38.40
CA TRP A 32 12.78 9.04 -39.08
C TRP A 32 13.83 9.92 -39.75
N LYS A 33 15.10 9.77 -39.35
CA LYS A 33 16.23 10.58 -39.83
C LYS A 33 15.94 12.09 -39.73
N GLY A 34 15.45 12.53 -38.56
CA GLY A 34 15.13 13.93 -38.29
C GLY A 34 13.90 14.48 -39.02
N ARG A 35 13.13 13.65 -39.72
CA ARG A 35 11.90 14.07 -40.41
C ARG A 35 10.67 13.41 -39.80
N THR A 36 9.66 14.20 -39.45
CA THR A 36 8.36 13.70 -39.01
C THR A 36 7.68 12.92 -40.14
N LYS A 37 7.13 11.76 -39.81
CA LYS A 37 6.37 10.90 -40.71
C LYS A 37 5.14 10.35 -39.99
N THR A 38 4.05 10.23 -40.73
CA THR A 38 2.86 9.49 -40.30
C THR A 38 2.85 8.14 -41.01
N TYR A 39 2.72 7.07 -40.25
CA TYR A 39 2.69 5.69 -40.73
C TYR A 39 1.25 5.19 -40.71
N ASP A 40 0.73 4.81 -41.88
CA ASP A 40 -0.59 4.18 -42.00
C ASP A 40 -0.46 2.66 -41.84
N MET A 41 -1.18 2.12 -40.85
CA MET A 41 -1.17 0.72 -40.45
C MET A 41 -2.46 0.00 -40.85
N ARG A 42 -3.38 0.66 -41.57
CA ARG A 42 -4.58 0.01 -42.11
C ARG A 42 -4.19 -1.11 -43.07
N GLY A 43 -4.93 -2.22 -43.00
CA GLY A 43 -4.64 -3.43 -43.77
C GLY A 43 -3.39 -4.22 -43.31
N LYS A 44 -2.61 -3.72 -42.35
CA LYS A 44 -1.45 -4.44 -41.80
C LYS A 44 -1.82 -5.19 -40.53
N LYS A 45 -1.25 -6.38 -40.35
CA LYS A 45 -1.29 -7.14 -39.10
C LYS A 45 -0.18 -6.65 -38.16
N PHE A 46 -0.43 -5.51 -37.52
CA PHE A 46 0.49 -4.92 -36.55
C PHE A 46 -0.11 -5.01 -35.15
N CYS A 47 0.67 -5.49 -34.20
CA CYS A 47 0.32 -5.66 -32.80
C CYS A 47 1.38 -4.96 -31.96
N VAL A 48 0.93 -4.24 -30.94
CA VAL A 48 1.75 -3.64 -29.90
C VAL A 48 1.47 -4.41 -28.62
N VAL A 49 2.52 -4.89 -27.98
CA VAL A 49 2.45 -5.54 -26.67
C VAL A 49 3.24 -4.66 -25.72
N MET A 50 2.64 -4.35 -24.58
CA MET A 50 3.23 -3.51 -23.54
C MET A 50 3.29 -4.30 -22.24
N SER A 51 4.43 -4.27 -21.58
CA SER A 51 4.66 -4.90 -20.28
C SER A 51 5.24 -3.89 -19.32
N GLY A 52 4.88 -4.02 -18.05
CA GLY A 52 5.40 -3.16 -17.01
C GLY A 52 5.01 -3.61 -15.61
N ASN A 53 5.69 -3.01 -14.64
CA ASN A 53 5.49 -3.26 -13.22
C ASN A 53 4.45 -2.27 -12.63
N PRO A 54 3.77 -2.64 -11.53
CA PRO A 54 2.76 -1.79 -10.92
C PRO A 54 3.32 -0.54 -10.23
N TYR A 55 4.63 -0.49 -9.96
CA TYR A 55 5.28 0.66 -9.33
C TYR A 55 6.40 1.24 -10.22
N THR A 56 6.59 2.55 -10.16
CA THR A 56 7.70 3.27 -10.81
C THR A 56 9.02 3.09 -10.04
N GLU A 57 10.13 3.61 -10.57
CA GLU A 57 11.43 3.65 -9.87
C GLU A 57 11.35 4.36 -8.51
N SER A 58 10.52 5.40 -8.41
CA SER A 58 10.28 6.15 -7.17
C SER A 58 9.37 5.40 -6.18
N GLY A 59 8.82 4.25 -6.59
CA GLY A 59 7.92 3.45 -5.78
C GLY A 59 6.49 4.00 -5.72
N ASP A 60 6.11 4.86 -6.66
CA ASP A 60 4.73 5.34 -6.85
C ASP A 60 3.94 4.36 -7.71
N VAL A 61 2.62 4.31 -7.53
CA VAL A 61 1.75 3.44 -8.34
C VAL A 61 1.73 3.95 -9.78
N PHE A 62 2.17 3.10 -10.72
CA PHE A 62 2.12 3.39 -12.13
C PHE A 62 0.68 3.30 -12.64
N LYS A 63 0.28 4.29 -13.45
CA LYS A 63 -1.06 4.35 -14.05
C LYS A 63 -0.96 4.40 -15.57
N ILE A 64 -1.63 3.45 -16.22
CA ILE A 64 -1.80 3.45 -17.67
C ILE A 64 -2.85 4.51 -18.02
N PRO A 65 -2.63 5.36 -19.04
CA PRO A 65 -3.64 6.34 -19.45
C PRO A 65 -4.98 5.67 -19.77
N ASP A 66 -6.07 6.16 -19.17
CA ASP A 66 -7.40 5.54 -19.26
C ASP A 66 -7.87 5.30 -20.71
N MET A 67 -7.57 6.24 -21.62
CA MET A 67 -7.94 6.09 -23.03
C MET A 67 -7.25 4.91 -23.71
N LEU A 68 -6.01 4.60 -23.31
CA LEU A 68 -5.27 3.45 -23.80
C LEU A 68 -5.75 2.16 -23.13
N ALA A 69 -5.95 2.20 -21.81
CA ALA A 69 -6.43 1.07 -21.03
C ALA A 69 -7.79 0.54 -21.52
N ASN A 70 -8.73 1.44 -21.83
CA ASN A 70 -10.05 1.08 -22.35
C ASN A 70 -10.04 0.52 -23.79
N ARG A 71 -8.90 0.58 -24.49
CA ARG A 71 -8.73 0.17 -25.89
C ARG A 71 -7.73 -0.97 -26.08
N ALA A 72 -7.14 -1.45 -24.99
CA ALA A 72 -6.16 -2.51 -25.00
C ALA A 72 -6.69 -3.70 -24.20
N ASP A 73 -6.30 -4.91 -24.60
CA ASP A 73 -6.52 -6.10 -23.76
C ASP A 73 -5.49 -6.08 -22.62
N ILE A 74 -5.97 -5.93 -21.38
CA ILE A 74 -5.13 -5.88 -20.17
C ILE A 74 -5.13 -7.24 -19.49
N TYR A 75 -3.94 -7.78 -19.26
CA TYR A 75 -3.73 -9.01 -18.53
C TYR A 75 -2.89 -8.72 -17.28
N ASN A 76 -3.42 -9.01 -16.09
CA ASN A 76 -2.63 -9.02 -14.88
C ASN A 76 -2.02 -10.41 -14.70
N LEU A 77 -0.71 -10.51 -14.98
CA LEU A 77 0.00 -11.79 -14.93
C LEU A 77 -0.04 -12.42 -13.53
N GLY A 78 -0.15 -11.61 -12.47
CA GLY A 78 -0.28 -12.10 -11.09
C GLY A 78 -1.57 -12.87 -10.81
N ASP A 79 -2.66 -12.49 -11.46
CA ASP A 79 -3.99 -13.10 -11.27
C ASP A 79 -4.19 -14.35 -12.16
N THR A 80 -3.44 -14.44 -13.26
CA THR A 80 -3.54 -15.54 -14.24
C THR A 80 -2.70 -16.78 -13.90
N LEU A 81 -2.04 -16.83 -12.73
CA LEU A 81 -1.18 -17.95 -12.34
C LEU A 81 -1.94 -19.22 -11.93
N GLY A 82 -3.27 -19.22 -11.88
CA GLY A 82 -4.08 -20.38 -11.46
C GLY A 82 -3.74 -21.66 -12.25
N GLY A 83 -3.12 -22.64 -11.58
CA GLY A 83 -2.73 -23.93 -12.16
C GLY A 83 -1.33 -23.99 -12.79
N MET A 84 -0.58 -22.89 -12.78
CA MET A 84 0.78 -22.80 -13.38
C MET A 84 1.87 -22.47 -12.33
N GLN A 85 1.57 -22.63 -11.05
CA GLN A 85 2.48 -22.30 -9.95
C GLN A 85 3.80 -23.07 -10.03
N GLU A 86 3.75 -24.38 -10.33
CA GLU A 86 4.95 -25.21 -10.42
C GLU A 86 5.85 -24.80 -11.59
N ALA A 87 5.25 -24.51 -12.75
CA ALA A 87 5.98 -24.03 -13.92
C ALA A 87 6.62 -22.65 -13.68
N PHE A 88 5.90 -21.76 -13.00
CA PHE A 88 6.43 -20.45 -12.62
C PHE A 88 7.52 -20.53 -11.54
N ALA A 89 7.42 -21.48 -10.60
CA ALA A 89 8.49 -21.73 -9.65
C ALA A 89 9.74 -22.25 -10.38
N LEU A 90 9.57 -23.17 -11.33
CA LEU A 90 10.65 -23.76 -12.10
C LEU A 90 11.39 -22.72 -12.96
N SER A 91 10.68 -21.75 -13.54
CA SER A 91 11.28 -20.73 -14.39
C SER A 91 12.33 -19.87 -13.67
N TYR A 92 12.22 -19.68 -12.34
CA TYR A 92 13.27 -19.02 -11.56
C TYR A 92 14.59 -19.81 -11.57
N ILE A 93 14.49 -21.14 -11.45
CA ILE A 93 15.66 -22.01 -11.47
C ILE A 93 16.27 -22.03 -12.87
N GLU A 94 15.44 -22.22 -13.90
CA GLU A 94 15.87 -22.21 -15.31
C GLU A 94 16.61 -20.91 -15.67
N ASN A 95 16.08 -19.76 -15.26
CA ASN A 95 16.70 -18.47 -15.54
C ASN A 95 18.03 -18.25 -14.78
N SER A 96 18.21 -18.94 -13.65
CA SER A 96 19.40 -18.82 -12.79
C SER A 96 20.53 -19.79 -13.12
N LEU A 97 20.32 -20.77 -14.03
CA LEU A 97 21.31 -21.80 -14.34
C LEU A 97 22.68 -21.22 -14.69
N THR A 98 22.71 -20.21 -15.56
CA THR A 98 23.96 -19.58 -16.02
C THR A 98 24.59 -18.65 -14.98
N SER A 99 23.86 -18.28 -13.93
CA SER A 99 24.34 -17.41 -12.86
C SER A 99 25.13 -18.16 -11.79
N ASN A 100 24.97 -19.49 -11.70
CA ASN A 100 25.72 -20.30 -10.75
C ASN A 100 26.75 -21.18 -11.48
N PRO A 101 28.04 -21.16 -11.09
CA PRO A 101 29.09 -21.90 -11.80
C PRO A 101 28.89 -23.43 -11.81
N VAL A 102 28.24 -24.00 -10.78
CA VAL A 102 27.94 -25.44 -10.70
C VAL A 102 26.85 -25.81 -11.71
N LEU A 103 25.87 -24.93 -11.92
CA LEU A 103 24.71 -25.19 -12.77
C LEU A 103 24.87 -24.70 -14.20
N ALA A 104 25.80 -23.76 -14.45
CA ALA A 104 26.03 -23.18 -15.78
C ALA A 104 26.28 -24.23 -16.88
N PRO A 105 27.00 -25.34 -16.63
CA PRO A 105 27.16 -26.41 -17.63
C PRO A 105 25.84 -27.07 -18.04
N LEU A 106 24.82 -27.07 -17.19
CA LEU A 106 23.51 -27.66 -17.51
C LEU A 106 22.77 -26.85 -18.56
N ALA A 107 22.98 -25.52 -18.60
CA ALA A 107 22.27 -24.62 -19.53
C ALA A 107 22.56 -24.91 -21.01
N THR A 108 23.68 -25.57 -21.32
CA THR A 108 24.05 -25.96 -22.69
C THR A 108 23.79 -27.44 -23.00
N ARG A 109 23.26 -28.19 -22.03
CA ARG A 109 22.94 -29.62 -22.12
C ARG A 109 21.43 -29.81 -22.30
N ASP A 110 20.99 -31.06 -22.37
CA ASP A 110 19.57 -31.39 -22.45
C ASP A 110 18.85 -30.92 -21.17
N MET A 111 17.80 -30.10 -21.31
CA MET A 111 16.98 -29.63 -20.20
C MET A 111 16.27 -30.77 -19.46
N ALA A 112 16.09 -31.92 -20.09
CA ALA A 112 15.59 -33.10 -19.39
C ALA A 112 16.46 -33.46 -18.17
N ASP A 113 17.78 -33.26 -18.25
CA ASP A 113 18.67 -33.50 -17.11
C ASP A 113 18.42 -32.52 -15.96
N VAL A 114 18.17 -31.24 -16.28
CA VAL A 114 17.81 -30.23 -15.26
C VAL A 114 16.56 -30.65 -14.52
N TYR A 115 15.51 -31.08 -15.23
CA TYR A 115 14.27 -31.53 -14.62
C TYR A 115 14.45 -32.79 -13.76
N ARG A 116 15.34 -33.71 -14.15
CA ARG A 116 15.69 -34.88 -13.33
C ARG A 116 16.44 -34.50 -12.06
N PHE A 117 17.37 -33.55 -12.13
CA PHE A 117 18.07 -33.03 -10.94
C PHE A 117 17.13 -32.25 -10.02
N VAL A 118 16.22 -31.43 -10.56
CA VAL A 118 15.16 -30.77 -9.81
C VAL A 118 14.28 -31.80 -9.09
N ALA A 119 13.81 -32.83 -9.81
CA ALA A 119 13.02 -33.90 -9.21
C ALA A 119 13.78 -34.62 -8.09
N LYS A 120 15.07 -34.86 -8.27
CA LYS A 120 15.94 -35.44 -7.23
C LYS A 120 16.02 -34.54 -5.98
N ALA A 121 16.24 -33.24 -6.17
CA ALA A 121 16.28 -32.27 -5.07
C ALA A 121 14.94 -32.17 -4.33
N GLU A 122 13.82 -32.45 -5.00
CA GLU A 122 12.49 -32.60 -4.39
C GLU A 122 12.28 -33.95 -3.68
N GLY A 123 13.28 -34.83 -3.66
CA GLY A 123 13.23 -36.14 -3.01
C GLY A 123 12.59 -37.25 -3.85
N LYS A 124 12.36 -37.03 -5.16
CA LYS A 124 11.82 -38.07 -6.05
C LYS A 124 12.88 -39.14 -6.38
N PRO A 125 12.47 -40.37 -6.74
CA PRO A 125 13.40 -41.41 -7.17
C PRO A 125 14.31 -40.92 -8.31
N PHE A 126 15.59 -41.25 -8.22
CA PHE A 126 16.61 -40.77 -9.14
C PHE A 126 17.51 -41.93 -9.63
N SER A 127 17.77 -41.95 -10.93
CA SER A 127 18.69 -42.87 -11.59
C SER A 127 19.68 -42.09 -12.44
N ALA A 128 20.97 -42.20 -12.12
CA ALA A 128 22.03 -41.55 -12.89
C ALA A 128 22.12 -42.07 -14.34
N ASN A 129 21.66 -43.30 -14.59
CA ASN A 129 21.69 -43.93 -15.92
C ASN A 129 20.69 -43.31 -16.90
N GLU A 130 19.73 -42.53 -16.42
CA GLU A 130 18.73 -41.87 -17.26
C GLU A 130 19.15 -40.45 -17.69
N LEU A 131 20.30 -39.98 -17.21
CA LEU A 131 20.87 -38.69 -17.60
C LEU A 131 21.47 -38.77 -19.01
N SER A 132 21.29 -37.71 -19.79
CA SER A 132 21.84 -37.58 -21.14
C SER A 132 23.37 -37.44 -21.14
N HIS A 133 23.92 -36.90 -20.05
CA HIS A 133 25.34 -36.70 -19.84
C HIS A 133 25.84 -37.53 -18.66
N THR A 134 27.08 -38.04 -18.74
CA THR A 134 27.70 -38.80 -17.65
C THR A 134 28.24 -37.85 -16.58
N TYR A 135 27.71 -37.94 -15.37
CA TYR A 135 28.19 -37.18 -14.21
C TYR A 135 28.84 -38.11 -13.20
N SER A 136 29.91 -37.65 -12.56
CA SER A 136 30.43 -38.32 -11.37
C SER A 136 29.46 -38.21 -10.20
N ALA A 137 29.56 -39.12 -9.23
CA ALA A 137 28.75 -39.07 -8.02
C ALA A 137 28.95 -37.75 -7.23
N ALA A 138 30.17 -37.19 -7.27
CA ALA A 138 30.49 -35.92 -6.65
C ALA A 138 29.74 -34.75 -7.32
N GLU A 139 29.79 -34.66 -8.66
CA GLU A 139 29.05 -33.63 -9.42
C GLU A 139 27.55 -33.74 -9.20
N ILE A 140 27.00 -34.96 -9.20
CA ILE A 140 25.57 -35.19 -8.96
C ILE A 140 25.17 -34.62 -7.59
N ASN A 141 25.95 -34.90 -6.54
CA ASN A 141 25.66 -34.42 -5.20
C ASN A 141 25.78 -32.90 -5.11
N GLU A 142 26.83 -32.32 -5.71
CA GLU A 142 27.05 -30.88 -5.71
C GLU A 142 25.93 -30.12 -6.44
N ILE A 143 25.51 -30.60 -7.62
CA ILE A 143 24.38 -30.06 -8.37
C ILE A 143 23.09 -30.16 -7.54
N THR A 144 22.83 -31.33 -6.95
CA THR A 144 21.60 -31.56 -6.17
C THR A 144 21.54 -30.62 -4.96
N SER A 145 22.59 -30.56 -4.15
CA SER A 145 22.66 -29.66 -2.99
C SER A 145 22.55 -28.19 -3.39
N THR A 146 23.17 -27.79 -4.50
CA THR A 146 23.05 -26.42 -5.01
C THR A 146 21.60 -26.10 -5.40
N LEU A 147 20.92 -27.02 -6.08
CA LEU A 147 19.51 -26.86 -6.44
C LEU A 147 18.60 -26.80 -5.21
N GLU A 148 18.83 -27.64 -4.20
CA GLU A 148 18.08 -27.59 -2.93
C GLU A 148 18.17 -26.19 -2.29
N ARG A 149 19.37 -25.58 -2.26
CA ARG A 149 19.55 -24.21 -1.76
C ARG A 149 18.85 -23.17 -2.64
N LEU A 150 18.95 -23.28 -3.97
CA LEU A 150 18.25 -22.37 -4.87
C LEU A 150 16.72 -22.50 -4.78
N MET A 151 16.19 -23.68 -4.53
CA MET A 151 14.74 -23.87 -4.30
C MET A 151 14.27 -23.14 -3.04
N GLN A 152 15.04 -23.20 -1.96
CA GLN A 152 14.74 -22.41 -0.75
C GLN A 152 14.76 -20.90 -1.01
N VAL A 153 15.73 -20.40 -1.79
CA VAL A 153 15.80 -18.99 -2.20
C VAL A 153 14.60 -18.63 -3.08
N ARG A 154 14.30 -19.47 -4.09
CA ARG A 154 13.15 -19.32 -4.99
C ARG A 154 11.85 -19.19 -4.19
N ASP A 155 11.65 -20.01 -3.16
CA ASP A 155 10.42 -19.98 -2.38
C ASP A 155 10.28 -18.67 -1.59
N VAL A 156 11.39 -18.06 -1.18
CA VAL A 156 11.36 -16.70 -0.60
C VAL A 156 11.10 -15.66 -1.67
N VAL A 157 11.82 -15.69 -2.80
CA VAL A 157 11.64 -14.75 -3.92
C VAL A 157 10.21 -14.78 -4.44
N GLY A 158 9.62 -15.96 -4.58
CA GLY A 158 8.22 -16.15 -4.99
C GLY A 158 7.24 -15.54 -4.00
N ARG A 159 7.44 -15.74 -2.68
CA ARG A 159 6.63 -15.08 -1.64
C ARG A 159 6.76 -13.56 -1.67
N VAL A 160 7.97 -13.03 -1.88
CA VAL A 160 8.20 -11.60 -2.03
C VAL A 160 7.48 -11.06 -3.27
N ASN A 161 7.55 -11.76 -4.40
CA ASN A 161 6.83 -11.38 -5.62
C ASN A 161 5.32 -11.37 -5.40
N GLN A 162 4.79 -12.41 -4.75
CA GLN A 162 3.37 -12.50 -4.44
C GLN A 162 2.91 -11.36 -3.54
N GLN A 163 3.66 -11.07 -2.46
CA GLN A 163 3.34 -9.93 -1.58
C GLN A 163 3.44 -8.59 -2.31
N TYR A 164 4.41 -8.42 -3.21
CA TYR A 164 4.56 -7.22 -4.03
C TYR A 164 3.32 -6.99 -4.92
N ILE A 165 2.84 -8.05 -5.58
CA ILE A 165 1.63 -7.99 -6.43
C ILE A 165 0.37 -7.72 -5.57
N VAL A 166 0.21 -8.43 -4.45
CA VAL A 166 -0.93 -8.22 -3.54
C VAL A 166 -0.95 -6.81 -2.98
N SER A 167 0.22 -6.32 -2.54
CA SER A 167 0.37 -4.95 -2.05
C SER A 167 0.05 -3.93 -3.13
N ALA A 168 0.48 -4.14 -4.38
CA ALA A 168 0.16 -3.26 -5.51
C ALA A 168 -1.34 -3.21 -5.83
N ALA A 169 -2.02 -4.36 -5.79
CA ALA A 169 -3.44 -4.47 -6.10
C ALA A 169 -4.35 -3.93 -4.98
N GLN A 170 -3.83 -3.79 -3.76
CA GLN A 170 -4.62 -3.31 -2.61
C GLN A 170 -4.81 -1.80 -2.67
N ALA A 171 -6.07 -1.35 -2.72
CA ALA A 171 -6.40 0.07 -2.63
C ALA A 171 -6.06 0.64 -1.25
N ASP A 172 -5.50 1.86 -1.23
CA ASP A 172 -5.04 2.53 0.00
C ASP A 172 -6.15 2.63 1.06
N ALA A 173 -7.39 2.86 0.64
CA ALA A 173 -8.57 2.92 1.51
C ALA A 173 -8.82 1.64 2.33
N TYR A 174 -8.37 0.48 1.87
CA TYR A 174 -8.56 -0.82 2.54
C TYR A 174 -7.27 -1.45 3.08
N ARG A 175 -6.12 -0.77 2.95
CA ARG A 175 -4.86 -1.20 3.57
C ARG A 175 -4.96 -1.31 5.09
N THR A 176 -4.46 -2.41 5.63
CA THR A 176 -4.28 -2.66 7.07
C THR A 176 -2.82 -2.55 7.51
N GLU A 177 -1.91 -2.45 6.54
CA GLU A 177 -0.48 -2.34 6.73
C GLU A 177 0.13 -1.42 5.65
N PRO A 178 1.31 -0.86 5.91
CA PRO A 178 2.09 -0.07 4.96
C PRO A 178 2.35 -0.80 3.63
N PRO A 179 2.53 -0.08 2.51
CA PRO A 179 2.76 -0.69 1.21
C PRO A 179 4.11 -1.44 1.18
N PHE A 180 4.06 -2.69 0.74
CA PHE A 180 5.22 -3.50 0.41
C PHE A 180 5.66 -3.24 -1.04
N LYS A 181 6.94 -2.91 -1.21
CA LYS A 181 7.58 -2.44 -2.45
C LYS A 181 8.81 -3.27 -2.86
N LEU A 182 9.34 -4.14 -2.00
CA LEU A 182 10.44 -5.05 -2.37
C LEU A 182 9.98 -6.06 -3.43
N GLN A 183 10.82 -6.29 -4.44
CA GLN A 183 10.46 -7.11 -5.60
C GLN A 183 11.06 -8.53 -5.53
N GLY A 184 10.33 -9.51 -6.05
CA GLY A 184 10.78 -10.88 -6.21
C GLY A 184 10.98 -11.24 -7.69
N SER A 185 12.04 -10.72 -8.31
CA SER A 185 12.27 -10.88 -9.75
C SER A 185 13.32 -11.95 -10.09
N TYR A 186 13.37 -12.37 -11.36
CA TYR A 186 14.46 -13.19 -11.89
C TYR A 186 15.83 -12.55 -11.67
N ARG A 187 15.92 -11.20 -11.76
CA ARG A 187 17.15 -10.47 -11.46
C ARG A 187 17.60 -10.68 -10.01
N ASN A 188 16.66 -10.69 -9.07
CA ASN A 188 16.98 -10.95 -7.67
C ASN A 188 17.45 -12.39 -7.47
N MET A 189 16.78 -13.35 -8.11
CA MET A 189 17.17 -14.76 -8.09
C MET A 189 18.58 -14.95 -8.64
N ASN A 190 18.89 -14.39 -9.81
CA ASN A 190 20.18 -14.54 -10.48
C ASN A 190 21.34 -13.95 -9.65
N LYS A 191 21.16 -12.74 -9.08
CA LYS A 191 22.15 -12.11 -8.18
C LYS A 191 22.41 -12.95 -6.92
N MET A 192 21.38 -13.59 -6.37
CA MET A 192 21.54 -14.46 -5.21
C MET A 192 22.20 -15.79 -5.62
N ALA A 193 21.83 -16.36 -6.75
CA ALA A 193 22.36 -17.61 -7.28
C ALA A 193 23.88 -17.58 -7.50
N GLU A 194 24.44 -16.43 -7.89
CA GLU A 194 25.89 -16.19 -8.02
C GLU A 194 26.66 -16.48 -6.73
N LYS A 195 26.02 -16.32 -5.57
CA LYS A 195 26.62 -16.46 -4.24
C LYS A 195 26.31 -17.79 -3.57
N ILE A 196 25.46 -18.63 -4.17
CA ILE A 196 25.05 -19.91 -3.59
C ILE A 196 26.15 -20.96 -3.75
N SER A 197 26.38 -21.70 -2.67
CA SER A 197 27.26 -22.86 -2.63
C SER A 197 26.54 -24.08 -2.04
N SER A 198 26.92 -25.27 -2.52
CA SER A 198 26.35 -26.57 -2.10
C SER A 198 26.54 -26.86 -0.61
N VAL A 199 27.54 -26.27 0.03
CA VAL A 199 27.87 -26.48 1.46
C VAL A 199 27.21 -25.47 2.41
N MET A 200 26.47 -24.48 1.88
CA MET A 200 25.80 -23.50 2.73
C MET A 200 24.79 -24.15 3.66
N ASN A 201 24.75 -23.68 4.90
CA ASN A 201 23.70 -24.04 5.86
C ASN A 201 22.50 -23.09 5.77
N ASP A 202 21.40 -23.44 6.44
CA ASP A 202 20.15 -22.69 6.37
C ASP A 202 20.28 -21.26 6.94
N ALA A 203 21.13 -21.05 7.95
CA ALA A 203 21.36 -19.73 8.54
C ALA A 203 22.14 -18.80 7.60
N GLU A 204 23.18 -19.33 6.95
CA GLU A 204 23.93 -18.62 5.90
C GLU A 204 23.03 -18.25 4.72
N LEU A 205 22.13 -19.15 4.34
CA LEU A 205 21.17 -18.89 3.26
C LEU A 205 20.19 -17.77 3.61
N LEU A 206 19.62 -17.80 4.82
CA LEU A 206 18.74 -16.74 5.30
C LEU A 206 19.46 -15.40 5.41
N GLN A 207 20.73 -15.40 5.82
CA GLN A 207 21.56 -14.20 5.88
C GLN A 207 21.83 -13.64 4.48
N LEU A 208 22.19 -14.49 3.50
CA LEU A 208 22.39 -14.08 2.11
C LEU A 208 21.13 -13.39 1.55
N ILE A 209 19.96 -13.95 1.82
CA ILE A 209 18.67 -13.35 1.43
C ILE A 209 18.46 -12.01 2.16
N ALA A 210 18.76 -11.94 3.46
CA ALA A 210 18.64 -10.71 4.24
C ALA A 210 19.51 -9.59 3.66
N ASP A 211 20.79 -9.87 3.39
CA ASP A 211 21.75 -8.91 2.88
C ASP A 211 21.36 -8.42 1.49
N HIS A 212 20.88 -9.34 0.62
CA HIS A 212 20.39 -8.98 -0.71
C HIS A 212 19.23 -7.98 -0.64
N TYR A 213 18.21 -8.27 0.17
CA TYR A 213 17.05 -7.39 0.29
C TYR A 213 17.32 -6.14 1.12
N GLN A 214 18.28 -6.16 2.04
CA GLN A 214 18.80 -4.96 2.69
C GLN A 214 19.34 -3.99 1.64
N GLY A 215 20.13 -4.49 0.68
CA GLY A 215 20.62 -3.70 -0.44
C GLY A 215 19.50 -3.15 -1.33
N GLU A 216 18.54 -3.98 -1.74
CA GLU A 216 17.42 -3.53 -2.58
C GLU A 216 16.52 -2.51 -1.83
N SER A 217 16.40 -2.61 -0.50
CA SER A 217 15.61 -1.65 0.30
C SER A 217 16.19 -0.23 0.32
N GLN A 218 17.51 -0.08 0.14
CA GLN A 218 18.17 1.23 0.11
C GLN A 218 17.71 2.07 -1.09
N LEU A 219 17.22 1.42 -2.15
CA LEU A 219 16.70 2.09 -3.34
C LEU A 219 15.28 2.65 -3.15
N LEU A 220 14.56 2.24 -2.11
CA LEU A 220 13.15 2.59 -1.93
C LEU A 220 12.93 4.07 -1.54
N THR A 221 13.99 4.83 -1.21
CA THR A 221 13.99 6.23 -0.71
C THR A 221 13.21 6.48 0.58
N THR A 222 12.07 5.80 0.79
CA THR A 222 11.18 5.84 1.95
C THR A 222 10.63 4.43 2.23
N GLY A 223 10.21 4.17 3.48
CA GLY A 223 9.55 2.91 3.85
C GLY A 223 10.44 1.66 3.88
N ALA A 224 11.77 1.83 3.91
CA ALA A 224 12.72 0.71 3.95
C ALA A 224 12.54 -0.17 5.20
N GLU A 225 12.39 0.44 6.39
CA GLU A 225 12.18 -0.30 7.65
C GLU A 225 10.96 -1.22 7.57
N GLU A 226 9.82 -0.67 7.14
CA GLU A 226 8.52 -1.34 7.09
C GLU A 226 8.56 -2.53 6.10
N ASN A 227 9.25 -2.34 4.98
CA ASN A 227 9.48 -3.37 3.98
C ASN A 227 10.38 -4.50 4.48
N LEU A 228 11.46 -4.19 5.19
CA LEU A 228 12.36 -5.20 5.75
C LEU A 228 11.71 -6.00 6.89
N LEU A 229 10.89 -5.34 7.71
CA LEU A 229 10.10 -6.01 8.75
C LEU A 229 9.06 -6.95 8.14
N LYS A 230 8.34 -6.50 7.10
CA LYS A 230 7.42 -7.36 6.35
C LYS A 230 8.14 -8.53 5.68
N LEU A 231 9.34 -8.31 5.12
CA LEU A 231 10.15 -9.40 4.57
C LEU A 231 10.52 -10.44 5.63
N ALA A 232 10.92 -10.02 6.83
CA ALA A 232 11.20 -10.94 7.92
C ALA A 232 9.94 -11.73 8.34
N GLU A 233 8.76 -11.10 8.31
CA GLU A 233 7.45 -11.76 8.53
C GLU A 233 7.23 -12.85 7.47
N LEU A 234 7.42 -12.51 6.19
CA LEU A 234 7.25 -13.43 5.06
C LEU A 234 8.19 -14.62 5.15
N ARG A 235 9.42 -14.44 5.65
CA ARG A 235 10.40 -15.51 5.85
C ARG A 235 10.13 -16.37 7.09
N GLY A 236 9.32 -15.90 8.04
CA GLY A 236 9.05 -16.58 9.30
C GLY A 236 10.21 -16.52 10.30
N ASN A 237 11.13 -15.56 10.15
CA ASN A 237 12.32 -15.42 11.00
C ASN A 237 12.44 -14.06 11.69
N GLN A 238 11.31 -13.41 11.98
CA GLN A 238 11.30 -12.19 12.79
C GLN A 238 11.83 -12.45 14.19
N THR A 239 12.72 -11.57 14.67
CA THR A 239 13.06 -11.53 16.09
C THR A 239 11.88 -10.97 16.90
N PRO A 240 11.80 -11.22 18.22
CA PRO A 240 10.76 -10.65 19.07
C PRO A 240 10.68 -9.12 18.97
N GLU A 241 11.83 -8.45 18.89
CA GLU A 241 11.94 -6.99 18.76
C GLU A 241 11.41 -6.51 17.40
N GLN A 242 11.72 -7.24 16.33
CA GLN A 242 11.19 -6.95 14.99
C GLN A 242 9.68 -7.14 14.93
N ALA A 243 9.14 -8.19 15.55
CA ALA A 243 7.71 -8.45 15.60
C ALA A 243 6.95 -7.37 16.38
N GLU A 244 7.50 -6.92 17.52
CA GLU A 244 6.95 -5.80 18.29
C GLU A 244 6.99 -4.50 17.49
N ARG A 245 8.12 -4.19 16.86
CA ARG A 245 8.29 -3.01 16.00
C ARG A 245 7.33 -3.02 14.82
N TRP A 246 7.16 -4.17 14.17
CA TRP A 246 6.22 -4.34 13.06
C TRP A 246 4.77 -4.14 13.51
N THR A 247 4.41 -4.64 14.68
CA THR A 247 3.08 -4.45 15.26
C THR A 247 2.82 -2.99 15.62
N GLN A 248 3.84 -2.28 16.13
CA GLN A 248 3.75 -0.84 16.38
C GLN A 248 3.52 -0.07 15.08
N ILE A 249 4.31 -0.35 14.04
CA ILE A 249 4.20 0.29 12.73
C ILE A 249 2.81 0.08 12.12
N LYS A 250 2.27 -1.15 12.15
CA LYS A 250 0.90 -1.43 11.68
C LYS A 250 -0.16 -0.61 12.44
N ARG A 251 -0.02 -0.47 13.77
CA ARG A 251 -0.92 0.37 14.59
C ARG A 251 -0.80 1.85 14.23
N ASP A 252 0.42 2.37 14.12
CA ASP A 252 0.66 3.77 13.76
C ASP A 252 0.17 4.08 12.34
N PHE A 253 0.34 3.16 11.40
CA PHE A 253 -0.21 3.26 10.04
C PHE A 253 -1.74 3.38 10.06
N MET A 254 -2.42 2.50 10.81
CA MET A 254 -3.89 2.55 10.93
C MET A 254 -4.38 3.83 11.60
N ARG A 255 -3.69 4.31 12.65
CA ARG A 255 -4.02 5.59 13.28
C ARG A 255 -3.82 6.75 12.32
N ASN A 256 -2.69 6.80 11.62
CA ASN A 256 -2.39 7.85 10.64
C ASN A 256 -3.39 7.83 9.48
N LYS A 257 -3.82 6.65 9.05
CA LYS A 257 -4.86 6.50 8.02
C LYS A 257 -6.23 6.96 8.50
N ALA A 258 -6.60 6.67 9.76
CA ALA A 258 -7.82 7.18 10.36
C ALA A 258 -7.80 8.73 10.50
N MET A 259 -6.64 9.31 10.80
CA MET A 259 -6.45 10.76 10.90
C MET A 259 -6.29 11.46 9.54
N GLY A 260 -5.82 10.73 8.51
CA GLY A 260 -5.49 11.23 7.17
C GLY A 260 -6.54 10.92 6.10
N GLY A 261 -7.76 10.55 6.49
CA GLY A 261 -8.87 10.35 5.57
C GLY A 261 -9.30 11.66 4.91
N SER A 262 -8.82 11.90 3.69
CA SER A 262 -9.12 13.04 2.81
C SER A 262 -8.61 14.41 3.27
N ASP A 263 -7.91 15.11 2.37
CA ASP A 263 -7.46 16.52 2.48
C ASP A 263 -8.62 17.52 2.72
N SER A 264 -9.85 17.06 2.89
CA SER A 264 -11.03 17.83 3.24
C SER A 264 -11.43 17.79 4.72
N ASP A 265 -10.79 16.97 5.56
CA ASP A 265 -11.39 16.60 6.85
C ASP A 265 -10.60 17.03 8.10
N VAL A 266 -10.50 18.33 8.30
CA VAL A 266 -10.33 18.89 9.66
C VAL A 266 -11.53 18.49 10.54
N GLY A 267 -12.74 18.41 9.95
CA GLY A 267 -13.97 17.97 10.62
C GLY A 267 -13.92 16.51 11.08
N GLY A 268 -13.51 15.59 10.20
CA GLY A 268 -13.33 14.17 10.51
C GLY A 268 -12.32 13.92 11.64
N ARG A 269 -11.23 14.71 11.71
CA ARG A 269 -10.28 14.66 12.83
C ARG A 269 -10.90 15.05 14.16
N VAL A 270 -11.74 16.09 14.19
CA VAL A 270 -12.44 16.51 15.40
C VAL A 270 -13.51 15.48 15.80
N VAL A 271 -14.21 14.88 14.84
CA VAL A 271 -15.21 13.82 15.10
C VAL A 271 -14.54 12.54 15.61
N ALA A 272 -13.38 12.16 15.07
CA ALA A 272 -12.61 11.02 15.56
C ALA A 272 -12.09 11.27 16.99
N GLN A 273 -11.53 12.45 17.28
CA GLN A 273 -11.10 12.81 18.63
C GLN A 273 -12.27 12.87 19.63
N LEU A 274 -13.46 13.32 19.19
CA LEU A 274 -14.67 13.31 20.03
C LEU A 274 -15.18 11.87 20.27
N ASN A 275 -15.12 11.00 19.27
CA ASN A 275 -15.46 9.59 19.44
C ASN A 275 -14.49 8.86 20.38
N ASP A 276 -13.19 9.11 20.25
CA ASP A 276 -12.16 8.56 21.16
C ASP A 276 -12.37 9.08 22.60
N LEU A 277 -12.77 10.35 22.76
CA LEU A 277 -13.12 10.92 24.07
C LEU A 277 -14.37 10.27 24.65
N VAL A 278 -15.40 10.03 23.83
CA VAL A 278 -16.64 9.34 24.23
C VAL A 278 -16.37 7.89 24.60
N GLU A 279 -15.51 7.18 23.86
CA GLU A 279 -15.08 5.83 24.20
C GLU A 279 -14.24 5.80 25.47
N SER A 280 -13.36 6.78 25.68
CA SER A 280 -12.60 6.93 26.92
C SER A 280 -13.50 7.18 28.13
N VAL A 281 -14.55 7.99 27.98
CA VAL A 281 -15.57 8.24 29.02
C VAL A 281 -16.46 7.01 29.26
N ARG A 282 -16.77 6.24 28.21
CA ARG A 282 -17.44 4.93 28.33
C ARG A 282 -16.56 3.89 29.02
N GLY A 283 -15.26 3.89 28.75
CA GLY A 283 -14.27 3.06 29.44
C GLY A 283 -14.14 3.41 30.92
N LEU A 284 -14.21 4.69 31.26
CA LEU A 284 -14.20 5.18 32.65
C LEU A 284 -15.49 4.84 33.43
N SER A 285 -16.62 4.65 32.73
CA SER A 285 -17.90 4.25 33.34
C SER A 285 -18.07 2.73 33.47
N ALA A 286 -17.27 1.92 32.77
CA ALA A 286 -17.34 0.47 32.81
C ALA A 286 -16.43 -0.20 33.86
N GLY A 287 -15.59 0.55 34.60
CA GLY A 287 -14.64 -0.08 35.52
C GLY A 287 -14.04 0.80 36.61
N LYS A 288 -14.82 1.12 37.66
CA LYS A 288 -14.40 1.18 39.10
C LYS A 288 -15.55 1.66 40.02
N PRO A 289 -15.52 1.32 41.33
CA PRO A 289 -16.62 1.56 42.26
C PRO A 289 -16.68 3.02 42.74
N ALA A 290 -17.85 3.38 43.26
CA ALA A 290 -18.23 4.69 43.79
C ALA A 290 -17.16 5.33 44.71
N GLY A 291 -16.76 6.58 44.40
CA GLY A 291 -15.94 7.38 45.30
C GLY A 291 -15.37 8.68 44.74
N GLU A 292 -15.03 8.76 43.45
CA GLU A 292 -14.42 9.96 42.87
C GLU A 292 -15.23 10.50 41.69
N VAL A 293 -15.70 11.74 41.83
CA VAL A 293 -16.37 12.50 40.78
C VAL A 293 -15.34 12.74 39.66
N PRO A 294 -15.61 12.34 38.40
CA PRO A 294 -14.74 12.71 37.29
C PRO A 294 -14.68 14.23 37.17
N CYS A 295 -13.51 14.81 37.39
CA CYS A 295 -13.24 16.21 37.09
C CYS A 295 -13.20 16.36 35.57
N VAL A 296 -14.32 16.77 34.96
CA VAL A 296 -14.36 17.15 33.55
C VAL A 296 -13.58 18.47 33.40
N PRO A 297 -12.57 18.55 32.52
CA PRO A 297 -11.71 19.73 32.38
C PRO A 297 -12.43 20.82 31.56
N TRP A 298 -13.48 21.40 32.15
CA TRP A 298 -14.38 22.33 31.48
C TRP A 298 -13.67 23.53 30.85
N GLU A 299 -12.61 24.03 31.48
CA GLU A 299 -11.85 25.17 30.96
C GLU A 299 -11.10 24.85 29.66
N GLN A 300 -10.57 23.64 29.53
CA GLN A 300 -9.87 23.22 28.31
C GLN A 300 -10.83 23.02 27.14
N LEU A 301 -12.03 22.48 27.43
CA LEU A 301 -13.07 22.28 26.43
C LEU A 301 -13.69 23.62 25.97
N LEU A 302 -13.97 24.55 26.90
CA LEU A 302 -14.44 25.90 26.57
C LEU A 302 -13.38 26.68 25.78
N ALA A 303 -12.10 26.57 26.15
CA ALA A 303 -11.00 27.16 25.40
C ALA A 303 -10.86 26.57 23.98
N GLY A 304 -11.09 25.25 23.82
CA GLY A 304 -11.11 24.59 22.51
C GLY A 304 -12.22 25.10 21.60
N LEU A 305 -13.43 25.29 22.14
CA LEU A 305 -14.58 25.87 21.42
C LEU A 305 -14.34 27.34 21.04
N ASP A 306 -13.75 28.11 21.94
CA ASP A 306 -13.42 29.53 21.71
C ASP A 306 -12.31 29.70 20.65
N ASN A 307 -11.35 28.77 20.58
CA ASN A 307 -10.35 28.71 19.52
C ASN A 307 -10.98 28.37 18.16
N LEU A 308 -11.97 27.47 18.14
CA LEU A 308 -12.74 27.14 16.93
C LEU A 308 -13.50 28.36 16.37
N GLY A 309 -14.03 29.22 17.24
CA GLY A 309 -14.67 30.48 16.84
C GLY A 309 -13.72 31.56 16.31
N LYS A 310 -12.41 31.45 16.59
CA LYS A 310 -11.37 32.40 16.14
C LYS A 310 -10.72 32.01 14.82
N VAL A 311 -10.94 30.80 14.31
CA VAL A 311 -10.43 30.38 12.99
C VAL A 311 -11.30 31.02 11.89
N GLN A 312 -10.99 32.27 11.52
CA GLN A 312 -11.41 32.82 10.23
C GLN A 312 -10.47 32.27 9.15
N PRO A 313 -10.97 31.54 8.14
CA PRO A 313 -10.11 31.11 7.04
C PRO A 313 -9.76 32.34 6.20
N GLN A 314 -8.49 32.77 6.23
CA GLN A 314 -7.96 33.67 5.20
C GLN A 314 -7.83 32.86 3.91
N VAL A 315 -8.93 32.81 3.14
CA VAL A 315 -8.94 32.26 1.79
C VAL A 315 -8.62 33.41 0.83
N GLU A 316 -7.39 33.40 0.31
CA GLU A 316 -7.09 34.10 -0.94
C GLU A 316 -8.01 33.57 -2.03
N VAL A 317 -8.66 34.51 -2.70
CA VAL A 317 -9.77 34.31 -3.63
C VAL A 317 -9.36 33.41 -4.80
N SER A 318 -9.91 32.19 -4.83
CA SER A 318 -10.31 31.55 -6.08
C SER A 318 -11.74 31.01 -5.91
N VAL A 319 -12.57 31.35 -6.88
CA VAL A 319 -14.02 31.43 -6.81
C VAL A 319 -14.66 30.03 -6.79
N GLN A 320 -15.36 29.69 -5.69
CA GLN A 320 -16.74 29.14 -5.66
C GLN A 320 -17.14 28.73 -4.22
N PRO A 321 -18.02 29.48 -3.53
CA PRO A 321 -18.52 29.05 -2.23
C PRO A 321 -19.77 28.18 -2.42
N THR A 322 -19.67 26.88 -2.16
CA THR A 322 -20.86 26.05 -1.91
C THR A 322 -21.03 25.92 -0.39
N PRO A 323 -22.17 26.35 0.20
CA PRO A 323 -22.38 26.20 1.64
C PRO A 323 -22.45 24.71 2.00
N GLN A 324 -21.54 24.24 2.85
CA GLN A 324 -21.56 22.86 3.37
C GLN A 324 -22.71 22.68 4.37
N LYS A 325 -23.95 22.56 3.86
CA LYS A 325 -25.17 22.34 4.65
C LYS A 325 -25.09 21.14 5.62
N GLY A 326 -24.29 20.13 5.29
CA GLY A 326 -24.16 18.91 6.10
C GLY A 326 -23.50 19.14 7.47
N VAL A 327 -22.47 19.99 7.55
CA VAL A 327 -21.76 20.24 8.82
C VAL A 327 -22.63 21.04 9.80
N GLN A 328 -23.40 21.98 9.26
CA GLN A 328 -24.36 22.78 10.02
C GLN A 328 -25.46 21.90 10.64
N GLU A 329 -26.04 20.99 9.85
CA GLU A 329 -27.11 20.11 10.32
C GLU A 329 -26.61 19.10 11.37
N VAL A 330 -25.36 18.63 11.24
CA VAL A 330 -24.74 17.73 12.22
C VAL A 330 -24.46 18.45 13.55
N LEU A 331 -23.95 19.67 13.53
CA LEU A 331 -23.69 20.45 14.75
C LEU A 331 -24.97 20.80 15.51
N ILE A 332 -26.04 21.19 14.79
CA ILE A 332 -27.35 21.46 15.38
C ILE A 332 -27.94 20.17 15.98
N ARG A 333 -27.88 19.04 15.27
CA ARG A 333 -28.36 17.75 15.79
C ARG A 333 -27.56 17.26 16.98
N LEU A 334 -26.25 17.52 17.05
CA LEU A 334 -25.42 17.17 18.21
C LEU A 334 -25.77 18.02 19.44
N ALA A 335 -26.02 19.33 19.24
CA ALA A 335 -26.52 20.21 20.30
C ALA A 335 -27.89 19.75 20.81
N ASP A 336 -28.82 19.44 19.89
CA ASP A 336 -30.15 18.91 20.25
C ASP A 336 -30.07 17.55 20.94
N THR A 337 -29.12 16.68 20.54
CA THR A 337 -28.97 15.35 21.15
C THR A 337 -28.35 15.46 22.54
N LEU A 338 -27.39 16.36 22.76
CA LEU A 338 -26.85 16.65 24.10
C LEU A 338 -27.94 17.21 25.01
N GLU A 339 -28.72 18.18 24.54
CA GLU A 339 -29.80 18.82 25.30
C GLU A 339 -30.92 17.81 25.63
N ASN A 340 -31.31 16.96 24.67
CA ASN A 340 -32.41 16.01 24.87
C ASN A 340 -32.02 14.67 25.52
N SER A 341 -30.73 14.31 25.54
CA SER A 341 -30.27 13.03 26.13
C SER A 341 -29.69 13.19 27.53
N PHE A 342 -28.98 14.30 27.81
CA PHE A 342 -28.33 14.50 29.10
C PHE A 342 -29.22 15.21 30.13
N VAL A 343 -30.11 16.12 29.72
CA VAL A 343 -31.00 16.84 30.64
C VAL A 343 -32.01 15.91 31.33
N PRO A 344 -32.64 14.92 30.67
CA PRO A 344 -33.52 13.96 31.36
C PRO A 344 -32.75 13.01 32.29
N LEU A 345 -31.53 12.62 31.92
CA LEU A 345 -30.64 11.77 32.71
C LEU A 345 -30.17 12.47 33.98
N MET A 346 -29.90 13.77 33.91
CA MET A 346 -29.61 14.59 35.08
C MET A 346 -30.83 14.85 35.96
N ARG A 347 -32.03 15.09 35.41
CA ARG A 347 -33.27 15.19 36.22
C ARG A 347 -33.59 13.89 36.97
N ALA A 348 -33.19 12.74 36.41
CA ALA A 348 -33.29 11.46 37.10
C ALA A 348 -32.26 11.31 38.24
N MET A 349 -31.10 11.99 38.14
CA MET A 349 -30.06 12.03 39.18
C MET A 349 -30.24 13.15 40.22
N ASP A 350 -30.97 14.21 39.88
CA ASP A 350 -31.33 15.37 40.71
C ASP A 350 -32.14 14.98 41.97
N LYS A 351 -32.81 13.82 41.92
CA LYS A 351 -33.50 13.26 43.10
C LYS A 351 -32.57 12.54 44.08
N LYS A 352 -31.27 12.39 43.79
CA LYS A 352 -30.37 11.55 44.59
C LYS A 352 -28.98 12.12 44.86
N ILE A 353 -28.53 13.20 44.22
CA ILE A 353 -27.17 13.76 44.42
C ILE A 353 -27.18 15.29 44.24
N ASP A 354 -26.60 16.01 45.21
CA ASP A 354 -26.25 17.45 45.08
C ASP A 354 -25.24 17.61 43.93
N ILE A 355 -25.70 18.08 42.77
CA ILE A 355 -24.82 18.48 41.67
C ILE A 355 -24.61 19.99 41.75
N ASP A 356 -23.34 20.39 41.77
CA ASP A 356 -22.89 21.77 41.92
C ASP A 356 -23.42 22.67 40.79
N LEU A 357 -24.09 23.77 41.15
CA LEU A 357 -24.72 24.74 40.22
C LEU A 357 -23.74 25.27 39.17
N GLY A 358 -22.44 25.26 39.47
CA GLY A 358 -21.38 25.64 38.53
C GLY A 358 -21.26 24.73 37.31
N THR A 359 -21.50 23.42 37.45
CA THR A 359 -21.42 22.45 36.34
C THR A 359 -22.58 22.63 35.36
N ASN A 360 -23.77 22.96 35.85
CA ASN A 360 -24.93 23.32 35.01
C ASN A 360 -24.67 24.60 34.20
N ARG A 361 -24.04 25.62 34.80
CA ARG A 361 -23.73 26.88 34.10
C ARG A 361 -22.75 26.66 32.95
N LYS A 362 -21.66 25.90 33.17
CA LYS A 362 -20.65 25.62 32.14
C LYS A 362 -21.18 24.79 30.97
N MET A 363 -22.12 23.88 31.21
CA MET A 363 -22.76 23.10 30.13
C MET A 363 -23.71 23.96 29.28
N ASN A 364 -24.48 24.87 29.90
CA ASN A 364 -25.30 25.81 29.14
C ASN A 364 -24.43 26.74 28.28
N GLU A 365 -23.29 27.20 28.81
CA GLU A 365 -22.32 27.99 28.05
C GLU A 365 -21.79 27.23 26.82
N MET A 366 -21.48 25.93 26.93
CA MET A 366 -21.07 25.11 25.78
C MET A 366 -22.18 24.95 24.74
N ALA A 367 -23.42 24.70 25.18
CA ALA A 367 -24.55 24.55 24.28
C ALA A 367 -24.81 25.84 23.49
N ASP A 368 -24.69 26.99 24.15
CA ASP A 368 -24.85 28.30 23.51
C ASP A 368 -23.68 28.63 22.56
N GLN A 369 -22.44 28.29 22.90
CA GLN A 369 -21.29 28.44 22.00
C GLN A 369 -21.39 27.56 20.76
N LEU A 370 -21.82 26.30 20.90
CA LEU A 370 -22.03 25.39 19.78
C LEU A 370 -23.16 25.87 18.85
N ARG A 371 -24.27 26.39 19.42
CA ARG A 371 -25.33 27.04 18.62
C ARG A 371 -24.80 28.27 17.88
N GLY A 372 -24.01 29.11 18.55
CA GLY A 372 -23.39 30.29 17.95
C GLY A 372 -22.48 29.95 16.76
N LEU A 373 -21.64 28.92 16.90
CA LEU A 373 -20.77 28.43 15.83
C LEU A 373 -21.58 27.87 14.64
N GLY A 374 -22.66 27.14 14.90
CA GLY A 374 -23.57 26.65 13.86
C GLY A 374 -24.24 27.77 13.05
N HIS A 375 -24.47 28.93 13.67
CA HIS A 375 -25.00 30.12 12.99
C HIS A 375 -23.92 30.90 12.21
N LEU A 376 -22.73 31.08 12.78
CA LEU A 376 -21.60 31.76 12.15
C LEU A 376 -21.12 31.07 10.86
N LEU A 377 -21.07 29.73 10.87
CA LEU A 377 -20.68 28.93 9.71
C LEU A 377 -21.79 28.85 8.62
N GLY A 378 -22.99 29.38 8.90
CA GLY A 378 -24.15 29.33 8.00
C GLY A 378 -24.56 30.66 7.35
N ALA A 379 -23.94 31.79 7.70
CA ALA A 379 -24.32 33.09 7.17
C ALA A 379 -23.67 33.36 5.79
N PRO A 380 -24.43 33.61 4.70
CA PRO A 380 -23.83 34.10 3.46
C PRO A 380 -23.26 35.49 3.72
N HIS A 381 -21.96 35.68 3.52
CA HIS A 381 -21.34 36.99 3.62
C HIS A 381 -21.90 37.92 2.52
N GLY A 382 -22.78 38.83 2.90
CA GLY A 382 -23.28 39.90 2.03
C GLY A 382 -22.19 40.94 1.77
N ALA A 383 -22.01 41.29 0.50
CA ALA A 383 -21.08 42.33 0.05
C ALA A 383 -21.44 43.72 0.61
N PRO A 384 -20.46 44.62 0.86
CA PRO A 384 -20.76 45.98 1.28
C PRO A 384 -21.29 46.80 0.09
N GLU A 385 -22.42 47.48 0.29
CA GLU A 385 -22.95 48.50 -0.62
C GLU A 385 -21.96 49.67 -0.76
N VAL A 386 -21.65 50.00 -2.00
CA VAL A 386 -20.90 51.19 -2.39
C VAL A 386 -21.85 52.39 -2.29
N SER A 387 -21.64 53.25 -1.29
CA SER A 387 -22.33 54.53 -1.19
C SER A 387 -21.90 55.45 -2.34
N GLN A 388 -22.86 55.83 -3.18
CA GLN A 388 -22.78 57.01 -4.03
C GLN A 388 -23.08 58.24 -3.17
N GLU A 389 -22.09 59.12 -2.99
CA GLU A 389 -22.13 60.57 -3.27
C GLU A 389 -20.76 61.21 -2.98
#